data_AF-A0A3N5HR74-F1
#
_entry.id   AF-A0A3N5HR74-F1
#
_cell.length_a   1.000
_cell.length_b   1.000
_cell.length_c   1.000
_cell.angle_alpha   90.00
_cell.angle_beta   90.00
_cell.angle_gamma   90.00
#
_symmetry.space_group_name_H-M   'P 1'
#
loop_
_entity.id
_entity.type
_entity.pdbx_description
1 polymer ?
#
loop_
_entity_poly.entity_id
_entity_poly.type
_entity_poly.pdbx_seq_one_letter_code
_entity_poly.pdbx_strand_id
1 'polypeptide(L)' 'MNHTQTYDREELKSLLAEHSLKFGSFTLASGKTASYYLDCRNLTLHPRGTNVIAMGFL' A
#
# COMPACT_ATOMS: atom_id res chain seq x y z
N MET A 1 -15.89 -16.67 17.57
CA MET A 1 -14.65 -17.21 16.96
C MET A 1 -13.68 -16.04 16.84
N ASN A 2 -12.68 -15.97 17.71
CA ASN A 2 -11.72 -14.86 17.68
C ASN A 2 -10.66 -15.21 16.63
N HIS A 3 -10.77 -14.62 15.44
CA HIS A 3 -9.65 -14.60 14.50
C HIS A 3 -8.66 -13.57 15.02
N THR A 4 -7.55 -14.01 15.61
CA THR A 4 -6.39 -13.14 15.82
C THR A 4 -5.87 -12.81 14.43
N GLN A 5 -6.23 -11.63 13.92
CA GLN A 5 -5.65 -11.10 12.70
C GLN A 5 -4.16 -10.87 12.99
N THR A 6 -3.27 -11.40 12.16
CA THR A 6 -1.82 -11.17 12.23
C THR A 6 -1.42 -10.33 11.03
N TYR A 7 -0.28 -9.64 11.09
CA TYR A 7 0.23 -8.94 9.93
C TYR A 7 0.43 -9.88 8.73
N ASP A 8 -0.24 -9.60 7.62
CA ASP A 8 -0.10 -10.32 6.35
C ASP A 8 0.60 -9.42 5.32
N ARG A 9 1.85 -9.77 5.02
CA ARG A 9 2.68 -9.05 4.06
C ARG A 9 2.17 -9.18 2.62
N GLU A 10 1.64 -10.34 2.25
CA GLU A 10 1.20 -10.58 0.88
C GLU A 10 -0.15 -9.91 0.62
N GLU A 11 -1.04 -9.86 1.62
CA GLU A 11 -2.24 -9.04 1.54
C GLU A 11 -1.89 -7.55 1.37
N LEU A 12 -0.94 -7.04 2.16
CA LEU A 12 -0.49 -5.64 2.03
C LEU A 12 0.04 -5.36 0.61
N LYS A 13 0.88 -6.25 0.07
CA LYS A 13 1.44 -6.11 -1.28
C LYS A 13 0.34 -6.12 -2.34
N SER A 14 -0.65 -7.00 -2.20
CA SER A 14 -1.79 -7.06 -3.13
C SER A 14 -2.58 -5.75 -3.10
N LEU A 15 -2.90 -5.23 -1.92
CA LEU A 15 -3.66 -3.99 -1.79
C LEU A 15 -2.88 -2.76 -2.30
N LEU A 16 -1.57 -2.73 -2.08
CA LEU A 16 -0.70 -1.69 -2.64
C LEU A 16 -0.66 -1.75 -4.17
N ALA A 17 -0.53 -2.95 -4.73
CA ALA A 17 -0.53 -3.14 -6.18
C ALA A 17 -1.86 -2.70 -6.82
N GLU A 18 -2.99 -2.97 -6.17
CA GLU A 18 -4.32 -2.64 -6.67
C GLU A 18 -4.67 -1.15 -6.53
N HIS A 19 -4.36 -0.53 -5.39
CA HIS A 19 -4.89 0.80 -5.05
C HIS A 19 -3.86 1.91 -4.98
N SER A 20 -2.56 1.59 -4.92
CA SER A 20 -1.50 2.56 -4.62
C SER A 20 -0.38 2.61 -5.66
N LEU A 21 -0.20 1.56 -6.47
CA LEU A 21 0.86 1.46 -7.46
C LEU A 21 0.38 1.82 -8.86
N LYS A 22 1.14 2.68 -9.55
CA LYS A 22 0.90 3.06 -10.95
C LYS A 22 2.18 2.88 -11.75
N PHE A 23 2.08 2.29 -12.94
CA PHE A 23 3.18 2.14 -13.90
C PHE A 23 3.05 3.18 -15.02
N GLY A 24 4.19 3.66 -15.54
CA GLY A 24 4.25 4.72 -16.54
C GLY A 24 5.53 5.54 -16.43
N SER A 25 5.58 6.68 -17.11
CA SER A 25 6.68 7.64 -16.93
C SER A 25 6.25 8.74 -15.99
N PHE A 26 6.92 8.85 -14.84
CA PHE A 26 6.63 9.87 -13.84
C PHE A 26 7.86 10.74 -13.62
N THR A 27 7.67 12.05 -13.46
CA THR A 27 8.70 12.95 -12.93
C THR A 27 8.47 13.09 -11.43
N LEU A 28 9.46 12.69 -10.63
CA LEU A 28 9.41 12.74 -9.18
C LEU A 28 9.68 14.17 -8.67
N ALA A 29 9.35 14.44 -7.41
CA ALA A 29 9.65 15.71 -6.75
C ALA A 29 11.15 16.08 -6.76
N SER A 30 12.03 15.08 -6.92
CA SER A 30 13.48 15.28 -7.08
C SER A 30 13.91 15.67 -8.50
N GLY A 31 12.99 15.74 -9.46
CA GLY A 31 13.26 15.97 -10.89
C GLY A 31 13.70 14.72 -11.67
N LYS A 32 13.90 13.57 -10.99
CA LYS A 32 14.23 12.30 -11.64
C LYS A 32 13.00 11.67 -12.30
N THR A 33 13.23 10.89 -13.36
CA THR A 33 12.19 10.04 -13.95
C THR A 33 12.14 8.67 -13.28
N ALA A 34 10.93 8.11 -13.19
CA ALA A 34 10.70 6.76 -12.67
C ALA A 34 9.67 6.02 -13.52
N SER A 35 9.80 4.69 -13.60
CA SER A 35 8.88 3.80 -14.31
C SER A 35 7.60 3.48 -13.52
N TYR A 36 7.52 3.92 -12.27
CA TYR A 36 6.36 3.75 -11.41
C TYR A 36 6.22 4.89 -10.41
N TYR A 37 4.99 5.05 -9.91
CA TYR A 37 4.63 5.96 -8.83
C TYR A 37 3.83 5.18 -7.79
N LEU A 38 4.23 5.29 -6.53
CA LEU A 38 3.59 4.64 -5.39
C LEU A 38 3.01 5.70 -4.45
N ASP A 39 1.68 5.72 -4.32
CA ASP A 39 0.95 6.62 -3.42
C ASP A 39 0.15 5.83 -2.39
N CYS A 40 0.77 5.56 -1.23
CA CYS A 40 0.17 4.77 -0.17
C CYS A 40 -0.89 5.53 0.64
N ARG A 41 -1.11 6.84 0.41
CA ARG A 41 -2.05 7.66 1.22
C ARG A 41 -3.48 7.16 1.11
N ASN A 42 -3.89 6.68 -0.06
CA ASN A 42 -5.25 6.15 -0.23
C ASN A 42 -5.46 4.86 0.56
N LEU A 43 -4.40 4.07 0.78
CA LEU A 43 -4.50 2.79 1.45
C LEU A 43 -4.75 2.93 2.97
N THR A 44 -4.36 4.06 3.57
CA THR A 44 -4.61 4.31 5.01
C THR A 44 -6.10 4.53 5.32
N LEU A 45 -6.91 4.86 4.31
CA LEU A 45 -8.37 5.01 4.40
C LEU A 45 -9.14 3.83 3.79
N HIS A 46 -8.43 2.83 3.25
CA HIS A 46 -9.07 1.66 2.64
C HIS A 46 -9.54 0.68 3.72
N PRO A 47 -10.81 0.23 3.76
CA PRO A 47 -11.35 -0.57 4.85
C PRO A 47 -10.53 -1.82 5.20
N ARG A 48 -9.99 -2.51 4.18
CA ARG A 48 -9.09 -3.65 4.40
C ARG A 48 -7.64 -3.20 4.62
N GLY A 49 -7.21 -2.16 3.93
CA GLY A 49 -5.83 -1.67 3.97
C GLY A 49 -5.45 -1.15 5.35
N THR A 50 -6.33 -0.37 5.98
CA THR A 50 -6.11 0.17 7.33
C THR A 50 -5.86 -0.93 8.36
N ASN A 51 -6.63 -2.03 8.31
CA ASN A 51 -6.45 -3.15 9.24
C ASN A 51 -5.08 -3.83 9.07
N VAL A 52 -4.71 -4.17 7.83
CA VAL A 52 -3.44 -4.84 7.54
C VAL A 52 -2.25 -3.95 7.92
N ILE A 53 -2.35 -2.65 7.62
CA ILE A 53 -1.33 -1.66 8.00
C ILE A 53 -1.20 -1.58 9.53
N ALA A 54 -2.31 -1.45 10.25
CA ALA A 54 -2.31 -1.35 11.71
C ALA A 54 -1.65 -2.57 12.38
N MET A 55 -1.91 -3.77 11.86
CA MET A 55 -1.29 -5.00 12.36
C MET A 55 0.23 -5.05 12.15
N GLY A 56 0.77 -4.34 11.15
CA GLY A 56 2.23 -4.26 10.92
C GLY A 56 2.96 -3.26 11.82
N PHE A 57 2.23 -2.41 12.56
CA PHE A 57 2.78 -1.42 13.48
C PHE A 57 2.81 -1.87 14.95
N LEU A 58 1.99 -2.86 15.31
CA LEU A 58 1.86 -3.43 16.67
C LEU A 58 2.83 -4.61 16.87
#